data_AF-A0A9Q0ILX7-F1
#
_entry.id   AF-A0A9Q0ILX7-F1
#
_cell.length_a   1.000
_cell.length_b   1.000
_cell.length_c   1.000
_cell.angle_alpha   90.00
_cell.angle_beta   90.00
_cell.angle_gamma   90.00
#
_symmetry.space_group_name_H-M   'P 1'
#
loop_
_entity.id
_entity.type
_entity.pdbx_description
1 polymer ?
#
loop_
_entity_poly.entity_id
_entity_poly.type
_entity_poly.pdbx_seq_one_letter_code
_entity_poly.pdbx_strand_id
1 'polypeptide(L)'
;MSVQKTKTMGELLETGMGLFFPNGHSAKGPVDDFKFDIGDFGHNTVPLESTVNQLYEQTKQKMMRIYTCSRAKDRDVSKEASIILSDLQTLSPQRTGEKR
;
A
#
# COMPACT_ATOMS: atom_id res chain seq x y z
N MET A 1 7.00 -23.28 -1.88
CA MET A 1 7.99 -22.32 -1.33
C MET A 1 8.24 -22.69 0.12
N SER A 2 9.48 -22.99 0.50
CA SER A 2 9.86 -23.18 1.90
C SER A 2 10.40 -21.86 2.45
N VAL A 3 9.94 -21.45 3.63
CA VAL A 3 10.36 -20.21 4.29
C VAL A 3 11.27 -20.53 5.47
N GLN A 4 12.38 -19.81 5.61
CA GLN A 4 13.27 -19.98 6.75
C GLN A 4 12.62 -19.46 8.04
N LYS A 5 12.80 -20.18 9.14
CA LYS A 5 12.22 -19.84 10.44
C LYS A 5 12.71 -18.51 11.02
N THR A 6 13.90 -18.09 10.62
CA THR A 6 14.55 -16.84 11.03
C THR A 6 14.01 -15.61 10.30
N LYS A 7 13.30 -15.79 9.18
CA LYS A 7 12.73 -14.67 8.45
C LYS A 7 11.67 -13.95 9.27
N THR A 8 11.64 -12.64 9.16
CA THR A 8 10.63 -11.79 9.77
C THR A 8 9.35 -11.75 8.92
N MET A 9 8.24 -11.34 9.53
CA MET A 9 7.00 -11.08 8.80
C MET A 9 7.16 -9.93 7.80
N GLY A 10 7.98 -8.93 8.13
CA GLY A 10 8.35 -7.84 7.20
C GLY A 10 9.04 -8.35 5.94
N GLU A 11 10.04 -9.23 6.07
CA GLU A 11 10.72 -9.84 4.92
C GLU A 11 9.76 -10.70 4.06
N LEU A 12 8.78 -11.35 4.70
CA LEU A 12 7.74 -12.08 3.98
C LEU A 12 6.77 -11.16 3.25
N LEU A 13 6.43 -10.03 3.86
CA LEU A 13 5.60 -9.01 3.24
C LEU A 13 6.29 -8.46 2.00
N GLU A 14 7.57 -8.09 2.09
CA GLU A 14 8.37 -7.65 0.94
C GLU A 14 8.44 -8.71 -0.16
N THR A 15 8.67 -9.97 0.22
CA THR A 15 8.68 -11.11 -0.72
C THR A 15 7.33 -11.21 -1.45
N GLY A 16 6.22 -11.11 -0.71
CA GLY A 16 4.87 -11.14 -1.28
C GLY A 16 4.61 -9.94 -2.20
N MET A 17 4.99 -8.73 -1.79
CA MET A 17 4.90 -7.53 -2.63
C MET A 17 5.64 -7.71 -3.95
N GLY A 18 6.86 -8.27 -3.93
CA GLY A 18 7.62 -8.55 -5.15
C GLY A 18 6.94 -9.57 -6.09
N LEU A 19 6.15 -10.50 -5.55
CA LEU A 19 5.39 -11.48 -6.34
C LEU A 19 4.14 -10.87 -6.98
N PHE A 20 3.42 -10.00 -6.27
CA PHE A 20 2.14 -9.44 -6.73
C PHE A 20 2.27 -8.09 -7.45
N PHE A 21 3.39 -7.38 -7.25
CA PHE A 21 3.73 -6.10 -7.88
C PHE A 21 5.09 -6.20 -8.57
N PRO A 22 5.27 -7.07 -9.57
CA PRO A 22 6.53 -7.16 -10.31
C PRO A 22 6.87 -5.79 -10.91
N ASN A 23 8.12 -5.35 -10.75
CA ASN A 23 8.58 -4.01 -11.15
C ASN A 23 7.71 -2.87 -10.56
N GLY A 24 7.16 -3.06 -9.37
CA GLY A 24 6.33 -2.08 -8.67
C GLY A 24 4.92 -1.93 -9.24
N HIS A 25 4.46 -2.82 -10.12
CA HIS A 25 3.15 -2.71 -10.78
C HIS A 25 2.36 -4.01 -10.68
N SER A 26 1.08 -3.88 -10.35
CA SER A 26 0.10 -4.97 -10.48
C SER A 26 -0.89 -4.66 -11.61
N ALA A 27 -1.75 -5.63 -11.96
CA ALA A 27 -2.87 -5.40 -12.87
C ALA A 27 -3.85 -4.32 -12.38
N LYS A 28 -3.77 -3.91 -11.09
CA LYS A 28 -4.65 -2.89 -10.49
C LYS A 28 -4.00 -1.52 -10.31
N GLY A 29 -2.70 -1.37 -10.60
CA GLY A 29 -1.99 -0.09 -10.48
C GLY A 29 -0.58 -0.20 -9.87
N PRO A 30 0.11 0.94 -9.70
CA PRO A 30 1.43 1.02 -9.11
C PRO A 30 1.36 0.70 -7.60
N VAL A 31 2.45 0.17 -7.04
CA VAL A 31 2.58 -0.20 -5.63
C VAL A 31 2.28 0.97 -4.68
N ASP A 32 2.61 2.19 -5.11
CA ASP A 32 2.40 3.42 -4.33
C ASP A 32 0.92 3.76 -4.12
N ASP A 33 0.01 3.19 -4.90
CA ASP A 33 -1.44 3.37 -4.74
C ASP A 33 -2.02 2.46 -3.64
N PHE A 34 -1.21 1.59 -3.02
CA PHE A 34 -1.69 0.59 -2.08
C PHE A 34 -1.01 0.70 -0.71
N LYS A 35 -1.75 0.36 0.34
CA LYS A 35 -1.23 0.02 1.67
C LYS A 35 -1.16 -1.49 1.79
N PHE A 36 -0.13 -1.97 2.46
CA PHE A 36 0.15 -3.39 2.63
C PHE A 36 0.14 -3.78 4.10
N ASP A 37 -0.32 -4.99 4.37
CA ASP A 37 -0.27 -5.60 5.70
C ASP A 37 -0.04 -7.10 5.58
N ILE A 38 0.32 -7.73 6.69
CA ILE A 38 0.48 -9.18 6.81
C ILE A 38 -0.33 -9.68 8.00
N GLY A 39 -1.07 -10.76 7.79
CA GLY A 39 -1.99 -11.31 8.79
C GLY A 39 -1.98 -12.83 8.87
N ASP A 40 -2.49 -13.35 9.99
CA ASP A 40 -2.70 -14.79 10.19
C ASP A 40 -4.02 -15.27 9.57
N PHE A 41 -4.36 -16.55 9.78
CA PHE A 41 -5.62 -17.15 9.32
C PHE A 41 -6.87 -16.51 9.93
N GLY A 42 -6.76 -15.91 11.11
CA GLY A 42 -7.85 -15.16 11.74
C GLY A 42 -7.96 -13.73 11.23
N HIS A 43 -7.17 -13.33 10.23
CA HIS A 43 -7.03 -11.96 9.76
C HIS A 43 -6.54 -10.98 10.83
N ASN A 44 -5.86 -11.49 11.87
CA ASN A 44 -5.18 -10.63 12.84
C ASN A 44 -3.87 -10.15 12.22
N THR A 45 -3.62 -8.85 12.27
CA THR A 45 -2.33 -8.27 11.90
C THR A 45 -1.24 -8.85 12.79
N VAL A 46 -0.12 -9.23 12.17
CA VAL A 46 1.03 -9.79 12.86
C VAL A 46 2.18 -8.78 12.90
N PRO A 47 2.93 -8.66 14.01
CA PRO A 47 4.03 -7.70 14.09
C PRO A 47 5.13 -8.02 13.06
N LEU A 48 5.57 -7.00 12.31
CA LEU A 48 6.50 -7.18 11.18
C LEU A 48 7.88 -7.67 11.61
N GLU A 49 8.31 -7.28 12.81
CA GLU A 49 9.57 -7.67 13.45
C GLU A 49 9.57 -9.11 13.97
N SER A 50 8.40 -9.75 14.08
CA SER A 50 8.31 -11.13 14.54
C SER A 50 8.84 -12.09 13.49
N THR A 51 9.63 -13.05 13.92
CA THR A 51 10.10 -14.15 13.07
C THR A 51 9.02 -15.22 12.89
N VAL A 52 9.14 -15.99 11.80
CA VAL A 52 8.31 -17.19 11.59
C VAL A 52 8.39 -18.15 12.79
N ASN A 53 9.57 -18.29 13.40
CA ASN A 53 9.75 -19.16 14.56
C ASN A 53 8.98 -18.66 15.79
N GLN A 54 9.05 -17.36 16.08
CA GLN A 54 8.36 -16.76 17.23
C GLN A 54 6.85 -16.96 17.12
N LEU A 55 6.27 -16.73 15.93
CA LEU A 55 4.85 -16.96 15.71
C LEU A 55 4.45 -18.43 15.80
N TYR A 56 5.31 -19.32 15.31
CA TYR A 56 5.11 -20.76 15.45
C TYR A 56 5.15 -21.18 16.92
N GLU A 57 6.08 -20.65 17.70
CA GLU A 57 6.22 -20.95 19.12
C GLU A 57 5.06 -20.43 19.96
N GLN A 58 4.47 -19.29 19.59
CA GLN A 58 3.29 -18.73 20.27
C GLN A 58 2.02 -19.52 19.95
N THR A 59 1.79 -19.83 18.68
CA THR A 59 0.53 -20.45 18.23
C THR A 59 0.54 -21.97 18.35
N LYS A 60 1.72 -22.60 18.36
CA LYS A 60 1.95 -24.06 18.32
C LYS A 60 1.18 -24.76 17.19
N GLN A 61 0.81 -24.03 16.13
CA GLN A 61 0.06 -24.60 15.01
C GLN A 61 0.99 -25.37 14.07
N LYS A 62 0.64 -26.62 13.76
CA LYS A 62 1.41 -27.48 12.84
C LYS A 62 1.60 -26.86 11.44
N MET A 63 0.67 -25.99 11.03
CA MET A 63 0.71 -25.27 9.76
C MET A 63 0.19 -23.86 9.99
N MET A 64 1.07 -22.87 9.84
CA MET A 64 0.67 -21.46 9.89
C MET A 64 0.33 -20.96 8.50
N ARG A 65 -0.88 -20.42 8.34
CA ARG A 65 -1.27 -19.71 7.11
C ARG A 65 -1.11 -18.23 7.37
N ILE A 66 -0.28 -17.60 6.56
CA ILE A 66 0.01 -16.17 6.60
C ILE A 66 -0.44 -15.56 5.27
N TYR A 67 -1.06 -14.39 5.34
CA TYR A 67 -1.65 -13.70 4.20
C TYR A 67 -1.03 -12.33 4.07
N THR A 68 -0.53 -12.02 2.87
CA THR A 68 -0.17 -10.66 2.49
C THR A 68 -1.41 -9.96 1.93
N CYS A 69 -1.78 -8.84 2.52
CA CYS A 69 -2.97 -8.09 2.19
C CYS A 69 -2.58 -6.76 1.55
N SER A 70 -3.33 -6.32 0.55
CA SER A 70 -3.20 -5.00 -0.05
C SER A 70 -4.56 -4.29 -0.09
N ARG A 71 -4.60 -3.00 0.23
CA ARG A 71 -5.78 -2.16 0.09
C ARG A 71 -5.41 -0.89 -0.66
N ALA A 72 -6.26 -0.45 -1.59
CA ALA A 72 -6.07 0.84 -2.24
C ALA A 72 -6.03 1.97 -1.18
N LYS A 73 -5.13 2.92 -1.35
CA LYS A 73 -5.14 4.17 -0.60
C LYS A 73 -6.38 4.95 -1.00
N ASP A 74 -7.04 5.58 -0.02
CA ASP A 74 -8.11 6.51 -0.32
C ASP A 74 -7.53 7.63 -1.19
N ARG A 75 -8.09 7.80 -2.39
CA ARG A 75 -7.83 8.98 -3.20
C ARG A 75 -8.53 10.12 -2.50
N ASP A 76 -7.76 10.99 -1.88
CA ASP A 76 -8.28 12.15 -1.16
C ASP A 76 -8.76 13.18 -2.18
N VAL A 77 -9.94 12.95 -2.78
CA VAL A 77 -10.56 13.78 -3.85
C VAL A 77 -10.62 15.27 -3.48
N SER A 78 -10.50 15.60 -2.19
CA SER A 78 -10.44 16.96 -1.67
C SER A 78 -9.20 17.74 -2.15
N LYS A 79 -8.07 17.07 -2.42
CA LYS A 79 -6.83 17.72 -2.88
C LYS A 79 -6.88 18.08 -4.36
N GLU A 80 -7.40 17.19 -5.19
CA GLU A 80 -7.58 17.41 -6.62
C GLU A 80 -8.60 18.51 -6.90
N ALA A 81 -9.69 18.56 -6.13
CA ALA A 81 -10.67 19.65 -6.23
C ALA A 81 -10.07 21.02 -5.86
N SER A 82 -9.17 21.06 -4.87
CA SER A 82 -8.50 22.30 -4.44
C SER A 82 -7.55 22.84 -5.50
N ILE A 83 -6.83 21.96 -6.21
CA ILE A 83 -5.91 22.34 -7.30
C ILE A 83 -6.69 22.91 -8.50
N ILE A 84 -7.81 22.28 -8.87
CA ILE A 84 -8.65 22.74 -9.99
C ILE A 84 -9.27 24.12 -9.67
N LEU A 85 -9.66 24.35 -8.41
CA LEU A 85 -10.20 25.64 -7.97
C LEU A 85 -9.16 26.77 -8.04
N SER A 86 -7.90 26.50 -7.69
CA SER A 86 -6.82 27.49 -7.81
C SER A 86 -6.48 27.82 -9.27
N ASP A 87 -6.52 26.84 -10.17
CA ASP A 87 -6.20 27.06 -11.59
C ASP A 87 -7.29 27.90 -12.29
N LEU A 88 -8.57 27.71 -11.93
CA LEU A 88 -9.68 28.47 -12.51
C LEU A 88 -9.69 29.94 -12.05
N GLN A 89 -9.20 30.24 -10.84
CA GLN A 89 -9.09 31.61 -10.33
C GLN A 89 -8.01 32.43 -11.03
N THR A 90 -7.04 31.78 -11.67
CA THR A 90 -5.90 32.45 -12.32
C THR A 90 -6.20 32.88 -13.77
N LEU A 91 -7.30 32.38 -14.36
CA LEU A 91 -7.75 32.73 -15.71
C LEU A 91 -8.79 33.86 -15.68
N SER A 92 -8.40 35.06 -15.25
CA SER A 92 -9.18 36.28 -15.48
C SER A 92 -8.75 36.94 -16.80
N PRO A 93 -9.66 37.29 -17.72
CA PRO A 93 -9.30 37.91 -18.99
C PRO A 93 -8.82 39.35 -18.79
N GLN A 94 -7.59 39.65 -19.23
CA GLN A 94 -7.06 41.00 -19.32
C GLN A 94 -7.94 41.80 -20.31
N ARG A 95 -8.75 42.74 -19.80
CA ARG A 95 -9.37 43.78 -20.64
C ARG A 95 -8.25 44.70 -21.13
N THR A 96 -7.82 44.48 -22.37
CA THR A 96 -7.06 45.47 -23.15
C THR A 96 -7.91 46.72 -23.28
N GLY A 97 -7.47 47.79 -22.63
CA GLY A 97 -8.00 49.13 -22.86
C GLY A 97 -7.56 49.63 -24.23
N GLU A 98 -8.49 50.05 -25.06
CA GLU A 98 -8.21 50.84 -26.26
C GLU A 98 -8.92 52.18 -26.15
N LYS A 99 -8.11 53.24 -26.18
CA LYS A 99 -8.52 54.65 -26.17
C LYS A 99 -9.14 55.03 -27.51
N ARG A 100 -10.26 55.75 -27.49
CA ARG A 100 -10.40 57.10 -28.08
C ARG A 100 -11.79 57.68 -27.84
#